data_AF-A0A955DGN4-F1
#
_entry.id   AF-A0A955DGN4-F1
#
_cell.length_a   1.000
_cell.length_b   1.000
_cell.length_c   1.000
_cell.angle_alpha   90.00
_cell.angle_beta   90.00
_cell.angle_gamma   90.00
#
_symmetry.space_group_name_H-M   'P 1'
#
loop_
_entity.id
_entity.type
_entity.pdbx_description
1 polymer ?
#
loop_
_entity_poly.entity_id
_entity_poly.type
_entity_poly.pdbx_seq_one_letter_code
_entity_poly.pdbx_strand_id
1 'polypeptide(L)'
;MSDRAPCELDALLQTHRPRLLAFFARESGPLLLRFETPEDLAQGVLAEALRSRDGFEYRDEATFLGWLFTIARRFLQARRDHWFAMKRNCGRVLRLTWTDGSRGVASSRTGPGTFAGRREQLVLVTRAIALLPARDRDLVRWTSEDVPLAEQAARLNIGYDAAAQARVRALDRLRKLCTVIGRGPAPSAG
;
A
#
# COMPACT_ATOMS: atom_id res chain seq x y z
N MET A 1 16.67 10.03 38.96
CA MET A 1 15.93 8.81 38.57
C MET A 1 14.44 9.14 38.51
N SER A 2 13.99 9.75 37.41
CA SER A 2 12.56 10.04 37.18
C SER A 2 12.07 9.15 36.06
N ASP A 3 11.91 7.87 36.38
CA ASP A 3 11.27 6.87 35.53
C ASP A 3 9.78 6.82 35.92
N ARG A 4 8.95 7.66 35.29
CA ARG A 4 7.50 7.61 35.48
C ARG A 4 6.79 7.83 34.14
N ALA A 5 5.85 6.92 33.88
CA ALA A 5 4.76 6.96 32.90
C ALA A 5 4.97 6.50 31.43
N PRO A 6 5.65 5.37 31.11
CA PRO A 6 5.36 4.66 29.86
C PRO A 6 3.93 4.08 29.84
N CYS A 7 3.34 3.80 31.00
CA CYS A 7 2.00 3.21 31.14
C CYS A 7 0.82 4.18 30.98
N GLU A 8 1.00 5.48 31.24
CA GLU A 8 -0.11 6.43 31.28
C GLU A 8 -0.55 6.85 29.87
N LEU A 9 0.40 7.12 28.98
CA LEU A 9 0.11 7.44 27.58
C LEU A 9 -0.51 6.24 26.84
N ASP A 10 0.01 5.04 27.05
CA ASP A 10 -0.55 3.82 26.44
C ASP A 10 -2.00 3.59 26.91
N ALA A 11 -2.27 3.73 28.22
CA ALA A 11 -3.63 3.62 28.74
C ALA A 11 -4.60 4.66 28.13
N LEU A 12 -4.15 5.92 27.99
CA LEU A 12 -4.92 6.97 27.32
C LEU A 12 -5.18 6.65 25.84
N LEU A 13 -4.15 6.19 25.13
CA LEU A 13 -4.25 5.77 23.74
C LEU A 13 -5.23 4.61 23.54
N GLN A 14 -5.17 3.57 24.39
CA GLN A 14 -6.12 2.46 24.35
C GLN A 14 -7.55 2.91 24.66
N THR A 15 -7.71 3.82 25.63
CA THR A 15 -9.02 4.38 26.01
C THR A 15 -9.68 5.11 24.83
N HIS A 16 -8.88 5.82 24.03
CA HIS A 16 -9.37 6.57 22.87
C HIS A 16 -9.31 5.81 21.54
N ARG A 17 -8.84 4.54 21.54
CA ARG A 17 -8.82 3.68 20.35
C ARG A 17 -10.18 3.57 19.65
N PRO A 18 -11.34 3.40 20.34
CA PRO A 18 -12.64 3.35 19.67
C PRO A 18 -12.97 4.64 18.90
N ARG A 19 -12.55 5.81 19.42
CA ARG A 19 -12.74 7.10 18.73
C ARG A 19 -11.88 7.20 17.47
N LEU A 20 -10.65 6.66 17.50
CA LEU A 20 -9.80 6.54 16.31
C LEU A 20 -10.39 5.61 15.25
N LEU A 21 -10.92 4.44 15.66
CA LEU A 21 -11.58 3.51 14.74
C LEU A 21 -12.78 4.17 14.05
N ALA A 22 -13.64 4.85 14.81
CA ALA A 22 -14.78 5.57 14.25
C ALA A 22 -14.36 6.69 13.28
N PHE A 23 -13.29 7.42 13.61
CA PHE A 23 -12.70 8.41 12.71
C PHE A 23 -12.22 7.75 11.41
N PHE A 24 -11.47 6.65 11.47
CA PHE A 24 -11.00 5.98 10.26
C PHE A 24 -12.12 5.34 9.45
N ALA A 25 -13.15 4.78 10.09
CA ALA A 25 -14.30 4.24 9.41
C ALA A 25 -15.04 5.31 8.58
N ARG A 26 -15.17 6.54 9.12
CA ARG A 26 -15.82 7.66 8.43
C ARG A 26 -14.91 8.33 7.40
N GLU A 27 -13.68 8.63 7.79
CA GLU A 27 -12.79 9.51 7.03
C GLU A 27 -11.93 8.77 6.00
N SER A 28 -11.69 7.46 6.11
CA SER A 28 -10.79 6.75 5.17
C SER A 28 -11.33 6.70 3.75
N GLY A 29 -12.65 6.58 3.63
CA GLY A 29 -13.35 6.37 2.37
C GLY A 29 -13.20 4.93 1.85
N PRO A 30 -14.14 4.48 0.99
CA PRO A 30 -14.28 3.07 0.61
C PRO A 30 -13.09 2.52 -0.20
N LEU A 31 -12.29 3.40 -0.81
CA LEU A 31 -11.10 2.99 -1.55
C LEU A 31 -9.97 2.58 -0.62
N LEU A 32 -9.68 3.34 0.44
CA LEU A 32 -8.60 3.02 1.38
C LEU A 32 -8.94 1.77 2.20
N LEU A 33 -10.20 1.63 2.61
CA LEU A 33 -10.70 0.49 3.41
C LEU A 33 -10.62 -0.86 2.68
N ARG A 34 -10.39 -0.87 1.36
CA ARG A 34 -10.12 -2.11 0.60
C ARG A 34 -8.68 -2.58 0.71
N PHE A 35 -7.78 -1.70 1.14
CA PHE A 35 -6.35 -1.98 1.24
C PHE A 35 -5.88 -2.10 2.69
N GLU A 36 -6.36 -1.22 3.57
CA GLU A 36 -6.04 -1.19 5.00
C GLU A 36 -7.33 -1.08 5.81
N THR A 37 -7.46 -1.91 6.85
CA THR A 37 -8.64 -1.86 7.72
C THR A 37 -8.56 -0.64 8.65
N PRO A 38 -9.70 -0.16 9.19
CA PRO A 38 -9.69 0.88 10.23
C PRO A 38 -8.81 0.49 11.42
N GLU A 39 -8.76 -0.80 11.76
CA GLU A 39 -7.93 -1.36 12.82
C GLU A 39 -6.43 -1.22 12.52
N ASP A 40 -6.00 -1.53 11.30
CA ASP A 40 -4.61 -1.37 10.86
C ASP A 40 -4.19 0.10 10.89
N LEU A 41 -5.06 0.98 10.41
CA LEU A 41 -4.84 2.43 10.42
C LEU A 41 -4.73 2.96 11.86
N ALA A 42 -5.62 2.53 12.75
CA ALA A 42 -5.56 2.89 14.16
C ALA A 42 -4.28 2.39 14.81
N GLN A 43 -3.88 1.13 14.60
CA GLN A 43 -2.61 0.58 15.10
C GLN A 43 -1.40 1.39 14.62
N GLY A 44 -1.39 1.80 13.34
CA GLY A 44 -0.34 2.64 12.79
C GLY A 44 -0.23 4.01 13.49
N VAL A 45 -1.37 4.64 13.78
CA VAL A 45 -1.41 5.91 14.55
C VAL A 45 -0.95 5.71 15.98
N LEU A 46 -1.35 4.64 16.65
CA LEU A 46 -0.91 4.34 18.01
C LEU A 46 0.62 4.19 18.06
N ALA A 47 1.21 3.48 17.11
CA ALA A 47 2.66 3.32 17.00
C ALA A 47 3.39 4.64 16.69
N GLU A 48 2.79 5.54 15.89
CA GLU A 48 3.33 6.88 15.61
C GLU A 48 3.23 7.80 16.84
N ALA A 49 2.11 7.73 17.57
CA ALA A 49 1.90 8.49 18.80
C ALA A 49 2.90 8.08 19.89
N LEU A 50 3.17 6.78 20.05
CA LEU A 50 4.20 6.28 20.97
C LEU A 50 5.61 6.74 20.57
N ARG A 51 5.92 6.81 19.27
CA ARG A 51 7.19 7.36 18.77
C ARG A 51 7.32 8.87 18.97
N SER A 52 6.19 9.59 18.99
CA SER A 52 6.13 11.03 19.21
C SER A 52 5.96 11.42 20.68
N ARG A 53 6.11 10.47 21.61
CA ARG A 53 5.87 10.65 23.05
C ARG A 53 6.70 11.78 23.65
N ASP A 54 7.96 11.90 23.27
CA ASP A 54 8.88 12.89 23.85
C ASP A 54 8.52 14.34 23.48
N GLY A 55 7.68 14.53 22.45
CA GLY A 55 7.21 15.84 22.01
C GLY A 55 5.85 16.26 22.55
N PHE A 56 5.21 15.45 23.41
CA PHE A 56 3.86 15.70 23.91
C PHE A 56 3.80 15.69 25.44
N GLU A 57 3.31 16.78 26.01
CA GLU A 57 2.99 16.91 27.43
C GLU A 57 1.47 16.83 27.62
N TYR A 58 1.01 15.87 28.43
CA TYR A 58 -0.42 15.75 28.73
C TYR A 58 -0.86 16.89 29.67
N ARG A 59 -1.84 17.67 29.22
CA ARG A 59 -2.44 18.78 30.00
C ARG A 59 -3.90 18.53 30.32
N ASP A 60 -4.67 18.15 29.30
CA ASP A 60 -6.10 17.86 29.36
C ASP A 60 -6.52 16.93 28.21
N GLU A 61 -7.71 16.32 28.33
CA GLU A 61 -8.25 15.39 27.33
C GLU A 61 -8.45 16.06 25.95
N ALA A 62 -8.88 17.32 25.90
CA ALA A 62 -9.15 17.99 24.63
C ALA A 62 -7.85 18.27 23.85
N THR A 63 -6.81 18.73 24.54
CA THR A 63 -5.47 18.92 23.98
C THR A 63 -4.87 17.59 23.51
N PHE A 64 -5.05 16.51 24.28
CA PHE A 64 -4.64 15.17 23.90
C PHE A 64 -5.33 14.68 22.62
N LEU A 65 -6.66 14.80 22.55
CA LEU A 65 -7.40 14.40 21.35
C LEU A 65 -7.02 15.26 20.14
N GLY A 66 -6.82 16.56 20.32
CA GLY A 66 -6.36 17.46 19.25
C GLY A 66 -5.01 17.02 18.67
N TRP A 67 -4.06 16.68 19.53
CA TRP A 67 -2.76 16.13 19.12
C TRP A 67 -2.91 14.76 18.43
N LEU A 68 -3.65 13.83 19.03
CA LEU A 68 -3.85 12.48 18.50
C LEU A 68 -4.54 12.49 17.12
N PHE A 69 -5.58 13.32 16.94
CA PHE A 69 -6.26 13.46 15.65
C PHE A 69 -5.43 14.24 14.63
N THR A 70 -4.49 15.09 15.06
CA THR A 70 -3.51 15.70 14.16
C THR A 70 -2.58 14.64 13.56
N ILE A 71 -2.08 13.71 14.40
CA ILE A 71 -1.32 12.56 13.95
C ILE A 71 -2.17 11.68 13.02
N ALA A 72 -3.41 11.37 13.42
CA ALA A 72 -4.30 10.53 12.63
C ALA A 72 -4.61 11.11 11.24
N ARG A 73 -4.84 12.43 11.13
CA ARG A 73 -5.08 13.11 9.84
C ARG A 73 -3.85 13.09 8.94
N ARG A 74 -2.67 13.40 9.50
CA ARG A 74 -1.39 13.34 8.76
C ARG A 74 -1.10 11.92 8.28
N PHE A 75 -1.31 10.93 9.15
CA PHE A 75 -1.17 9.52 8.82
C PHE A 75 -2.14 9.10 7.71
N LEU A 76 -3.41 9.50 7.82
CA LEU A 76 -4.42 9.22 6.79
C LEU A 76 -4.07 9.83 5.44
N GLN A 77 -3.60 11.08 5.42
CA GLN A 77 -3.16 11.75 4.19
C GLN A 77 -1.95 11.05 3.58
N ALA A 78 -0.92 10.74 4.37
CA ALA A 78 0.25 10.00 3.90
C ALA A 78 -0.13 8.63 3.32
N ARG A 79 -1.07 7.91 3.97
CA ARG A 79 -1.60 6.65 3.47
C ARG A 79 -2.35 6.84 2.16
N ARG A 80 -3.21 7.84 2.06
CA ARG A 80 -3.90 8.17 0.80
C ARG A 80 -2.90 8.46 -0.31
N ASP A 81 -1.92 9.31 -0.08
CA ASP A 81 -0.92 9.68 -1.08
C ASP A 81 -0.10 8.47 -1.51
N HIS A 82 0.29 7.63 -0.54
CA HIS A 82 0.95 6.35 -0.79
C HIS A 82 0.10 5.45 -1.69
N TRP A 83 -1.16 5.20 -1.32
CA TRP A 83 -2.06 4.34 -2.10
C TRP A 83 -2.42 4.95 -3.45
N PHE A 84 -2.54 6.28 -3.59
CA PHE A 84 -2.76 6.95 -4.87
C PHE A 84 -1.53 6.85 -5.79
N ALA A 85 -0.32 7.06 -5.25
CA ALA A 85 0.92 6.85 -5.99
C ALA A 85 1.09 5.39 -6.40
N MET A 86 0.86 4.46 -5.47
CA MET A 86 0.88 3.02 -5.75
C MET A 86 -0.18 2.65 -6.78
N LYS A 87 -1.41 3.12 -6.69
CA LYS A 87 -2.48 2.84 -7.67
C LYS A 87 -2.13 3.34 -9.07
N ARG A 88 -1.53 4.53 -9.19
CA ARG A 88 -1.06 5.04 -10.49
C ARG A 88 0.01 4.13 -11.09
N ASN A 89 1.00 3.73 -10.29
CA ASN A 89 2.06 2.82 -10.73
C ASN A 89 1.51 1.43 -11.03
N CYS A 90 0.73 0.83 -10.14
CA CYS A 90 0.06 -0.45 -10.30
C CYS A 90 -0.87 -0.45 -11.53
N GLY A 91 -1.55 0.66 -11.84
CA GLY A 91 -2.38 0.77 -13.04
C GLY A 91 -1.59 0.80 -14.34
N ARG A 92 -0.32 1.23 -14.31
CA ARG A 92 0.62 1.11 -15.43
C ARG A 92 1.20 -0.31 -15.50
N VAL A 93 1.58 -0.87 -14.37
CA VAL A 93 2.08 -2.25 -14.26
C VAL A 93 1.02 -3.27 -14.71
N LEU A 94 -0.24 -3.12 -14.27
CA LEU A 94 -1.39 -3.94 -14.70
C LEU A 94 -1.58 -3.90 -16.21
N ARG A 95 -1.37 -2.75 -16.86
CA ARG A 95 -1.34 -2.67 -18.32
C ARG A 95 -0.18 -3.52 -18.84
N LEU A 96 1.05 -3.22 -18.43
CA LEU A 96 2.24 -3.96 -18.88
C LEU A 96 2.13 -5.49 -18.72
N THR A 97 1.54 -6.00 -17.64
CA THR A 97 1.48 -7.45 -17.38
C THR A 97 0.29 -8.16 -18.01
N TRP A 98 -0.84 -7.47 -18.25
CA TRP A 98 -2.05 -8.09 -18.82
C TRP A 98 -2.34 -7.68 -20.27
N THR A 99 -1.75 -6.60 -20.80
CA THR A 99 -1.86 -6.28 -22.24
C THR A 99 -0.78 -6.95 -23.09
N ASP A 100 0.27 -7.55 -22.50
CA ASP A 100 1.37 -8.20 -23.24
C ASP A 100 1.03 -9.64 -23.70
N GLY A 101 -0.19 -10.12 -23.43
CA GLY A 101 -0.67 -11.45 -23.86
C GLY A 101 -1.41 -11.48 -25.19
N SER A 102 -1.68 -10.34 -25.84
CA SER A 102 -2.46 -10.29 -27.08
C SER A 102 -1.82 -9.36 -28.12
N ARG A 103 -0.72 -9.82 -28.72
CA ARG A 103 -0.29 -9.37 -30.06
C ARG A 103 -1.13 -9.94 -31.20
N GLY A 104 -2.25 -10.58 -30.89
CA GLY A 104 -3.30 -10.93 -31.84
C GLY A 104 -4.65 -10.63 -31.21
N VAL A 105 -5.50 -9.95 -31.98
CA VAL A 105 -6.86 -9.55 -31.64
C VAL A 105 -6.95 -8.30 -30.77
N ALA A 106 -7.01 -7.16 -31.46
CA ALA A 106 -7.79 -6.01 -31.01
C ALA A 106 -9.24 -6.45 -30.82
N SER A 107 -9.58 -7.00 -29.65
CA SER A 107 -10.97 -7.16 -29.23
C SER A 107 -11.17 -6.47 -27.91
N SER A 108 -12.15 -5.58 -27.96
CA SER A 108 -12.83 -4.94 -26.83
C SER A 108 -12.00 -3.92 -26.05
N ARG A 109 -11.87 -2.75 -26.69
CA ARG A 109 -12.24 -1.48 -26.05
C ARG A 109 -13.34 -1.74 -25.01
N THR A 110 -13.01 -1.61 -23.73
CA THR A 110 -13.92 -1.20 -22.65
C THR A 110 -15.31 -1.86 -22.66
N GLY A 111 -15.42 -3.11 -22.17
CA GLY A 111 -16.71 -3.68 -21.78
C GLY A 111 -17.21 -3.12 -20.42
N PRO A 112 -18.53 -3.01 -20.16
CA PRO A 112 -19.09 -2.31 -18.99
C PRO A 112 -18.94 -3.02 -17.63
N GLY A 113 -18.33 -4.21 -17.56
CA GLY A 113 -18.10 -4.93 -16.29
C GLY A 113 -16.87 -4.47 -15.49
N THR A 114 -16.18 -3.41 -15.94
CA THR A 114 -14.72 -3.30 -15.72
C THR A 114 -14.29 -2.43 -14.56
N PHE A 115 -15.14 -1.59 -13.96
CA PHE A 115 -14.65 -0.71 -12.87
C PHE A 115 -14.42 -1.47 -11.57
N ALA A 116 -15.30 -2.41 -11.22
CA ALA A 116 -15.14 -3.28 -10.06
C ALA A 116 -13.97 -4.26 -10.27
N GLY A 117 -13.95 -4.98 -11.40
CA GLY A 117 -12.88 -5.91 -11.75
C GLY A 117 -11.51 -5.23 -11.86
N ARG A 118 -11.42 -4.03 -12.48
CA ARG A 118 -10.17 -3.27 -12.55
C ARG A 118 -9.71 -2.78 -11.18
N ARG A 119 -10.63 -2.42 -10.28
CA ARG A 119 -10.31 -2.06 -8.89
C ARG A 119 -9.79 -3.27 -8.12
N GLU A 120 -10.39 -4.45 -8.28
CA GLU A 120 -9.93 -5.70 -7.66
C GLU A 120 -8.56 -6.11 -8.18
N GLN A 121 -8.33 -6.02 -9.49
CA GLN A 121 -7.02 -6.23 -10.09
C GLN A 121 -5.96 -5.28 -9.52
N LEU A 122 -6.29 -4.01 -9.28
CA LEU A 122 -5.38 -3.06 -8.64
C LEU A 122 -5.03 -3.47 -7.19
N VAL A 123 -6.00 -3.96 -6.41
CA VAL A 123 -5.76 -4.49 -5.05
C VAL A 123 -4.82 -5.69 -5.11
N LEU A 124 -5.08 -6.63 -6.02
CA LEU A 124 -4.24 -7.82 -6.22
C LEU A 124 -2.80 -7.46 -6.61
N VAL A 125 -2.64 -6.59 -7.60
CA VAL A 125 -1.32 -6.13 -8.07
C VAL A 125 -0.58 -5.41 -6.95
N THR A 126 -1.26 -4.60 -6.15
CA THR A 126 -0.58 -3.87 -5.07
C THR A 126 -0.07 -4.82 -3.99
N ARG A 127 -0.88 -5.81 -3.60
CA ARG A 127 -0.45 -6.88 -2.68
C ARG A 127 0.69 -7.70 -3.26
N ALA A 128 0.63 -8.04 -4.54
CA ALA A 128 1.68 -8.79 -5.23
C ALA A 128 3.01 -8.01 -5.29
N ILE A 129 2.98 -6.71 -5.56
CA ILE A 129 4.16 -5.84 -5.54
C ILE A 129 4.76 -5.77 -4.14
N ALA A 130 3.94 -5.70 -3.08
CA ALA A 130 4.44 -5.67 -1.70
C ALA A 130 5.26 -6.92 -1.34
N LEU A 131 4.92 -8.09 -1.92
CA LEU A 131 5.59 -9.37 -1.70
C LEU A 131 6.82 -9.61 -2.59
N LEU A 132 7.09 -8.74 -3.58
CA LEU A 132 8.27 -8.86 -4.41
C LEU A 132 9.56 -8.51 -3.63
N PRO A 133 10.69 -9.15 -3.95
CA PRO A 133 12.00 -8.71 -3.49
C PRO A 133 12.25 -7.23 -3.80
N ALA A 134 12.99 -6.52 -2.93
CA ALA A 134 13.22 -5.08 -3.06
C ALA A 134 13.73 -4.70 -4.47
N ARG A 135 14.71 -5.43 -4.99
CA ARG A 135 15.25 -5.26 -6.34
C ARG A 135 14.19 -5.42 -7.45
N ASP A 136 13.30 -6.39 -7.32
CA ASP A 136 12.24 -6.64 -8.30
C ASP A 136 11.16 -5.54 -8.23
N ARG A 137 10.86 -5.03 -7.03
CA ARG A 137 9.95 -3.88 -6.86
C ARG A 137 10.48 -2.65 -7.57
N ASP A 138 11.77 -2.37 -7.45
CA ASP A 138 12.40 -1.22 -8.10
C ASP A 138 12.37 -1.36 -9.63
N LEU A 139 12.66 -2.56 -10.16
CA LEU A 139 12.54 -2.84 -11.59
C LEU A 139 11.11 -2.67 -12.13
N VAL A 140 10.12 -3.19 -11.41
CA VAL A 140 8.70 -3.04 -11.75
C VAL A 140 8.30 -1.56 -11.72
N ARG A 141 8.74 -0.82 -10.70
CA ARG A 141 8.49 0.61 -10.55
C ARG A 141 9.10 1.41 -11.69
N TRP A 142 10.40 1.25 -11.97
CA TRP A 142 11.10 1.97 -13.04
C TRP A 142 10.52 1.66 -14.42
N THR A 143 10.11 0.41 -14.65
CA THR A 143 9.42 0.03 -15.88
C THR A 143 8.07 0.74 -16.00
N SER A 144 7.35 0.90 -14.88
CA SER A 144 6.10 1.68 -14.87
C SER A 144 6.31 3.18 -15.06
N GLU A 145 7.50 3.69 -14.74
CA GLU A 145 7.92 5.09 -14.88
C GLU A 145 8.59 5.36 -16.26
N ASP A 146 8.60 4.40 -17.18
CA ASP A 146 9.26 4.45 -18.50
C ASP A 146 10.79 4.71 -18.43
N VAL A 147 11.44 4.37 -17.32
CA VAL A 147 12.89 4.52 -17.17
C VAL A 147 13.62 3.58 -18.14
N PRO A 148 14.57 4.07 -18.95
CA PRO A 148 15.27 3.26 -19.95
C PRO A 148 16.14 2.16 -19.32
N LEU A 149 16.26 1.01 -20.00
CA LEU A 149 17.01 -0.16 -19.51
C LEU A 149 18.46 0.15 -19.14
N ALA A 150 19.12 1.02 -19.90
CA ALA A 150 20.49 1.44 -19.60
C ALA A 150 20.60 2.15 -18.24
N GLU A 151 19.61 2.97 -17.90
CA GLU A 151 19.55 3.65 -16.62
C GLU A 151 19.18 2.68 -15.48
N GLN A 152 18.30 1.71 -15.72
CA GLN A 152 18.01 0.64 -14.76
C GLN A 152 19.26 -0.19 -14.45
N ALA A 153 20.06 -0.50 -15.48
CA ALA A 153 21.31 -1.24 -15.35
C ALA A 153 22.35 -0.46 -14.52
N ALA A 154 22.50 0.85 -14.81
CA ALA A 154 23.36 1.75 -14.04
C ALA A 154 22.93 1.84 -12.58
N ARG A 155 21.63 2.00 -12.30
CA ARG A 155 21.09 2.06 -10.92
C ARG A 155 21.31 0.77 -10.13
N LEU A 156 21.32 -0.38 -10.80
CA LEU A 156 21.57 -1.69 -10.17
C LEU A 156 23.05 -2.08 -10.16
N ASN A 157 23.92 -1.30 -10.79
CA ASN A 157 25.33 -1.61 -11.00
C ASN A 157 25.55 -3.00 -11.65
N ILE A 158 24.77 -3.31 -12.68
CA ILE A 158 24.84 -4.57 -13.44
C ILE A 158 24.93 -4.29 -14.95
N GLY A 159 25.34 -5.30 -15.73
CA GLY A 159 25.34 -5.19 -17.19
C GLY A 159 23.93 -5.04 -17.80
N TYR A 160 23.86 -4.43 -18.98
CA TYR A 160 22.60 -4.17 -19.70
C TYR A 160 21.75 -5.44 -19.88
N ASP A 161 22.36 -6.53 -20.35
CA ASP A 161 21.66 -7.81 -20.55
C ASP A 161 21.15 -8.41 -19.23
N ALA A 162 21.93 -8.27 -18.15
CA ALA A 162 21.52 -8.71 -16.83
C ALA A 162 20.32 -7.89 -16.31
N ALA A 163 20.26 -6.58 -16.61
CA ALA A 163 19.11 -5.74 -16.27
C ALA A 163 17.87 -6.10 -17.10
N ALA A 164 18.03 -6.36 -18.40
CA ALA A 164 16.94 -6.80 -19.27
C ALA A 164 16.33 -8.12 -18.78
N GLN A 165 17.17 -9.11 -18.44
CA GLN A 165 16.75 -10.38 -17.87
C GLN A 165 16.10 -10.21 -16.49
N ALA A 166 16.67 -9.38 -15.62
CA ALA A 166 16.11 -9.11 -14.30
C ALA A 166 14.72 -8.46 -14.39
N ARG A 167 14.53 -7.51 -15.31
CA ARG A 167 13.24 -6.86 -15.55
C ARG A 167 12.17 -7.86 -15.99
N VAL A 168 12.49 -8.73 -16.94
CA VAL A 168 11.56 -9.78 -17.41
C VAL A 168 11.20 -10.72 -16.27
N ARG A 169 12.19 -11.16 -15.47
CA ARG A 169 11.96 -12.02 -14.31
C ARG A 169 11.10 -11.35 -13.25
N ALA A 170 11.31 -10.07 -12.98
CA ALA A 170 10.51 -9.31 -12.02
C ALA A 170 9.03 -9.21 -12.45
N LEU A 171 8.76 -8.94 -13.73
CA LEU A 171 7.40 -8.90 -14.28
C LEU A 171 6.73 -10.28 -14.27
N ASP A 172 7.45 -11.35 -14.62
CA ASP A 172 6.91 -12.71 -14.57
C ASP A 172 6.63 -13.16 -13.13
N ARG A 173 7.50 -12.81 -12.17
CA ARG A 173 7.29 -13.08 -10.75
C ARG A 173 6.08 -12.32 -10.22
N LEU A 174 5.89 -11.06 -10.63
CA LEU A 174 4.70 -10.29 -10.30
C LEU A 174 3.43 -10.96 -10.84
N ARG A 175 3.45 -11.37 -12.11
CA ARG A 175 2.31 -12.08 -12.73
C ARG A 175 1.96 -13.35 -11.96
N LYS A 176 2.97 -14.16 -11.61
CA LYS A 176 2.80 -15.37 -10.79
C LYS A 176 2.21 -15.05 -9.43
N LEU A 177 2.70 -14.04 -8.73
CA LEU A 177 2.14 -13.62 -7.44
C LEU A 177 0.67 -13.16 -7.57
N CYS A 178 0.33 -12.39 -8.60
CA CYS A 178 -1.05 -12.00 -8.87
C CYS A 178 -1.96 -13.22 -9.10
N THR A 179 -1.48 -14.25 -9.81
CA THR A 179 -2.26 -15.49 -10.01
C THR A 179 -2.43 -16.28 -8.71
N VAL A 180 -1.41 -16.35 -7.85
CA VAL A 180 -1.48 -17.08 -6.58
C VAL A 180 -2.43 -16.36 -5.61
N ILE A 181 -2.32 -15.04 -5.47
CA ILE A 181 -3.16 -14.24 -4.56
C ILE A 181 -4.61 -14.17 -5.08
N GLY A 182 -4.80 -14.06 -6.40
CA GLY A 182 -6.12 -14.04 -7.02
C GLY A 182 -6.86 -15.38 -6.94
N ARG A 183 -6.14 -16.49 -6.73
CA ARG A 183 -6.68 -17.84 -6.56
C ARG A 183 -6.95 -18.18 -5.09
N GLY A 184 -7.31 -17.19 -4.26
CA GLY A 184 -7.65 -17.36 -2.84
C GLY A 184 -8.57 -18.58 -2.59
N PRO A 185 -8.53 -19.15 -1.37
CA PRO A 185 -9.00 -20.51 -1.10
C PRO A 185 -10.39 -20.72 -1.68
N ALA A 186 -10.57 -21.80 -2.43
CA ALA A 186 -11.87 -22.19 -2.95
C ALA A 186 -12.90 -22.08 -1.82
N PRO A 187 -14.10 -21.51 -2.07
CA PRO A 187 -15.13 -21.47 -1.05
C PRO A 187 -15.34 -22.90 -0.58
N SER A 188 -15.01 -23.17 0.69
CA SER A 188 -15.35 -24.43 1.32
C SER A 188 -16.87 -24.53 1.26
N ALA A 189 -17.36 -25.41 0.39
CA ALA A 189 -18.75 -25.79 0.34
C ALA A 189 -19.08 -26.41 1.71
N GLY A 190 -19.93 -25.71 2.47
CA GLY A 190 -20.62 -26.20 3.65
C GLY A 190 -22.11 -26.24 3.35
#